data_AF-A0A922Z6A3-F1
#
_entry.id   AF-A0A922Z6A3-F1
#
_cell.length_a   1.000
_cell.length_b   1.000
_cell.length_c   1.000
_cell.angle_alpha   90.00
_cell.angle_beta   90.00
_cell.angle_gamma   90.00
#
_symmetry.space_group_name_H-M   'P 1'
#
loop_
_entity.id
_entity.type
_entity.pdbx_description
1 polymer ?
#
loop_
_entity_poly.entity_id
_entity_poly.type
_entity_poly.pdbx_seq_one_letter_code
_entity_poly.pdbx_strand_id
1 'polypeptide(L)'
;ASLAWFGKEPKRLSTAEAALLVALPQSPETRRPDRFVEAARKARDRVLARVEQAGLATAAEVAAARDEPVPAARKPFPTLAPHVAEQVVAEAPAARSHRLSLDARLQSALEALARDRSLGLSPQVSIAILAVDNETGEIRASVGGVDYFAAERAGSLDLTRALRSPGSALKPFIYALAFDNGIAHPETMLEDRPARYGLYVPENFDMTFQGMVSARKALQLSLNVPAVELLSALGPQRFLSRLRDAGVAVAMPREGGAPGLAIGLGGLGITLQDLTRLYVGLARGGDVAPLKVRAEDGGAPSPRLVEPVAAWYVADTLLGAPPPLNAVPGRIAFKTGTSYGYRDAWAVGFDRKHTIGVWVGRADNGAVPGLVGRVVAAPILFDAFARLGLDPRPFPQPPDSIVATSAHLPPPLRHLRQDVPKTVAAMTTPSLRLAFPPEGARIDLAASAADGRPELNLKVAGGAPPYTWLVDGAPILSPTRRREAVWQPPGKGFLRISVIDGTGASESVSVRLQ
;
A
#
# COMPACT_ATOMS: atom_id res chain seq x y z
N ALA A 1 17.57 36.49 -2.62
CA ALA A 1 18.98 36.97 -2.56
C ALA A 1 19.73 36.40 -1.35
N SER A 2 19.18 36.51 -0.13
CA SER A 2 19.82 35.99 1.10
C SER A 2 20.18 34.50 1.04
N LEU A 3 19.26 33.64 0.62
CA LEU A 3 19.50 32.21 0.44
C LEU A 3 20.58 31.95 -0.63
N ALA A 4 20.52 32.67 -1.75
CA ALA A 4 21.42 32.45 -2.89
C ALA A 4 22.87 32.90 -2.62
N TRP A 5 23.13 33.85 -1.73
CA TRP A 5 24.49 34.30 -1.40
C TRP A 5 25.01 33.72 -0.09
N PHE A 6 24.12 33.53 0.89
CA PHE A 6 24.51 33.20 2.26
C PHE A 6 23.89 31.88 2.76
N GLY A 7 22.84 31.37 2.11
CA GLY A 7 22.11 30.19 2.58
C GLY A 7 21.32 30.46 3.87
N LYS A 8 20.99 31.73 4.10
CA LYS A 8 20.32 32.21 5.32
C LYS A 8 19.02 32.93 4.96
N GLU A 9 18.02 32.77 5.83
CA GLU A 9 16.83 33.61 5.80
C GLU A 9 17.18 35.07 6.16
N PRO A 10 16.46 36.09 5.62
CA PRO A 10 16.78 37.49 5.85
C PRO A 10 16.96 37.87 7.34
N LYS A 11 16.17 37.25 8.22
CA LYS A 11 16.22 37.48 9.68
C LYS A 11 17.50 36.96 10.37
N ARG A 12 18.34 36.19 9.67
CA ARG A 12 19.58 35.61 10.21
C ARG A 12 20.85 36.18 9.58
N LEU A 13 20.72 37.23 8.76
CA LEU A 13 21.87 37.87 8.13
C LEU A 13 22.64 38.69 9.15
N SER A 14 23.96 38.68 9.06
CA SER A 14 24.80 39.65 9.78
C SER A 14 24.61 41.06 9.19
N THR A 15 25.07 42.08 9.91
CA THR A 15 25.07 43.47 9.43
C THR A 15 25.85 43.61 8.12
N ALA A 16 26.98 42.90 7.98
CA ALA A 16 27.77 42.88 6.74
C ALA A 16 27.01 42.26 5.56
N GLU A 17 26.37 41.11 5.80
CA GLU A 17 25.59 40.40 4.79
C GLU A 17 24.38 41.23 4.33
N ALA A 18 23.66 41.84 5.27
CA ALA A 18 22.55 42.74 4.98
C ALA A 18 23.01 43.97 4.20
N ALA A 19 24.10 44.62 4.63
CA ALA A 19 24.67 45.77 3.94
C ALA A 19 25.08 45.44 2.50
N LEU A 20 25.64 44.24 2.28
CA LEU A 20 25.97 43.78 0.93
C LEU A 20 24.70 43.65 0.08
N LEU A 21 23.64 42.98 0.58
CA LEU A 21 22.40 42.81 -0.18
C LEU A 21 21.66 44.12 -0.48
N VAL A 22 21.83 45.15 0.36
CA VAL A 22 21.34 46.51 0.07
C VAL A 22 22.16 47.19 -1.03
N ALA A 23 23.46 46.89 -1.10
CA ALA A 23 24.37 47.50 -2.07
C ALA A 23 24.27 46.93 -3.50
N LEU A 24 23.83 45.66 -3.65
CA LEU A 24 23.78 44.97 -4.94
C LEU A 24 22.77 45.55 -5.95
N PRO A 25 21.50 45.87 -5.60
CA PRO A 25 20.47 46.26 -6.57
C PRO A 25 20.80 47.51 -7.40
N GLN A 26 21.65 48.41 -6.90
CA GLN A 26 22.08 49.60 -7.64
C GLN A 26 22.96 49.28 -8.85
N SER A 27 23.71 48.18 -8.84
CA SER A 27 24.54 47.76 -9.97
C SER A 27 24.76 46.24 -9.91
N PRO A 28 23.71 45.44 -10.16
CA PRO A 28 23.71 44.01 -9.83
C PRO A 28 24.77 43.22 -10.58
N GLU A 29 25.12 43.63 -11.81
CA GLU A 29 26.13 42.96 -12.62
C GLU A 29 27.56 43.34 -12.26
N THR A 30 27.84 44.64 -12.06
CA THR A 30 29.21 45.13 -11.77
C THR A 30 29.60 45.00 -10.31
N ARG A 31 28.65 44.75 -9.42
CA ARG A 31 28.87 44.46 -7.99
C ARG A 31 28.65 43.00 -7.64
N ARG A 32 28.59 42.11 -8.64
CA ARG A 32 28.42 40.67 -8.40
C ARG A 32 29.54 40.14 -7.49
N PRO A 33 29.24 39.63 -6.28
CA PRO A 33 30.24 39.15 -5.33
C PRO A 33 31.18 38.08 -5.89
N ASP A 34 30.66 37.16 -6.71
CA ASP A 34 31.38 36.06 -7.33
C ASP A 34 32.28 36.46 -8.51
N ARG A 35 32.09 37.65 -9.08
CA ARG A 35 32.88 38.15 -10.23
C ARG A 35 33.75 39.36 -9.89
N PHE A 36 33.28 40.21 -8.98
CA PHE A 36 33.86 41.51 -8.67
C PHE A 36 33.89 41.74 -7.15
N VAL A 37 34.57 40.85 -6.41
CA VAL A 37 34.70 40.88 -4.93
C VAL A 37 35.03 42.27 -4.40
N GLU A 38 36.02 42.95 -4.97
CA GLU A 38 36.44 44.27 -4.49
C GLU A 38 35.40 45.37 -4.74
N ALA A 39 34.68 45.31 -5.86
CA ALA A 39 33.59 46.24 -6.14
C ALA A 39 32.40 46.02 -5.18
N ALA A 40 32.09 44.76 -4.91
CA ALA A 40 31.07 44.34 -3.94
C ALA A 40 31.44 44.77 -2.50
N ARG A 41 32.68 44.55 -2.08
CA ARG A 41 33.24 44.96 -0.79
C ARG A 41 33.14 46.48 -0.61
N LYS A 42 33.67 47.26 -1.57
CA LYS A 42 33.57 48.73 -1.56
C LYS A 42 32.13 49.24 -1.54
N ALA A 43 31.19 48.50 -2.14
CA ALA A 43 29.77 48.87 -2.13
C ALA A 43 29.12 48.58 -0.77
N ARG A 44 29.40 47.41 -0.16
CA ARG A 44 28.99 47.07 1.21
C ARG A 44 29.53 48.08 2.22
N ASP A 45 30.81 48.41 2.15
CA ASP A 45 31.45 49.30 3.14
C ASP A 45 30.87 50.72 3.08
N ARG A 46 30.44 51.16 1.90
CA ARG A 46 29.67 52.42 1.72
C ARG A 46 28.27 52.38 2.33
N VAL A 47 27.65 51.20 2.43
CA VAL A 47 26.38 51.04 3.15
C VAL A 47 26.65 51.03 4.66
N LEU A 48 27.65 50.29 5.11
CA LEU A 48 28.06 50.24 6.53
C LEU A 48 28.41 51.62 7.08
N ALA A 49 29.12 52.47 6.32
CA ALA A 49 29.40 53.85 6.72
C ALA A 49 28.12 54.69 6.93
N ARG A 50 27.06 54.45 6.15
CA ARG A 50 25.76 55.13 6.35
C ARG A 50 25.00 54.60 7.56
N VAL A 51 25.10 53.29 7.82
CA VAL A 51 24.53 52.65 9.03
C VAL A 51 25.16 53.25 10.28
N GLU A 52 26.48 53.44 10.28
CA GLU A 52 27.24 54.10 11.35
C GLU A 52 26.79 55.56 11.55
N GLN A 53 26.74 56.35 10.47
CA GLN A 53 26.31 57.76 10.51
C GLN A 53 24.86 57.94 10.99
N ALA A 54 23.99 56.98 10.69
CA ALA A 54 22.59 56.98 11.10
C ALA A 54 22.39 56.49 12.55
N GLY A 55 23.44 56.07 13.25
CA GLY A 55 23.34 55.54 14.62
C GLY A 55 22.62 54.20 14.72
N LEU A 56 22.54 53.45 13.61
CA LEU A 56 21.84 52.14 13.55
C LEU A 56 22.70 50.97 14.05
N ALA A 57 24.02 51.17 14.12
CA ALA A 57 24.98 50.23 14.70
C ALA A 57 26.15 51.02 15.31
N THR A 58 26.82 50.44 16.30
CA THR A 58 28.01 51.01 16.94
C THR A 58 29.22 50.94 16.01
N ALA A 59 30.21 51.81 16.24
CA ALA A 59 31.47 51.80 15.48
C ALA A 59 32.20 50.44 15.56
N ALA A 60 32.11 49.75 16.71
CA ALA A 60 32.67 48.42 16.89
C ALA A 60 31.98 47.35 16.04
N GLU A 61 30.64 47.37 15.97
CA GLU A 61 29.86 46.46 15.12
C GLU A 61 30.12 46.72 13.63
N VAL A 62 30.27 47.99 13.24
CA VAL A 62 30.59 48.37 11.86
C VAL A 62 32.00 47.93 11.47
N ALA A 63 32.97 48.08 12.37
CA ALA A 63 34.32 47.57 12.16
C ALA A 63 34.32 46.05 11.96
N ALA A 64 33.67 45.31 12.86
CA ALA A 64 33.54 43.86 12.74
C ALA A 64 32.84 43.43 11.44
N ALA A 65 31.79 44.16 11.02
CA ALA A 65 31.09 43.90 9.77
C ALA A 65 31.94 44.16 8.51
N ARG A 66 32.91 45.07 8.57
CA ARG A 66 33.85 45.31 7.46
C ARG A 66 34.84 44.15 7.29
N ASP A 67 35.19 43.47 8.38
CA ASP A 67 36.12 42.34 8.38
C ASP A 67 35.50 41.04 7.85
N GLU A 68 34.16 40.93 7.85
CA GLU A 68 33.48 39.77 7.27
C GLU A 68 33.81 39.60 5.76
N PRO A 69 34.01 38.38 5.26
CA PRO A 69 34.29 38.16 3.84
C PRO A 69 33.04 38.36 2.97
N VAL A 70 33.27 38.83 1.74
CA VAL A 70 32.24 38.86 0.69
C VAL A 70 32.12 37.44 0.09
N PRO A 71 30.90 36.94 -0.19
CA PRO A 71 30.72 35.58 -0.70
C PRO A 71 31.34 35.44 -2.10
N ALA A 72 32.16 34.41 -2.29
CA ALA A 72 32.85 34.15 -3.55
C ALA A 72 32.02 33.39 -4.59
N ALA A 73 30.90 32.79 -4.17
CA ALA A 73 30.02 32.02 -5.04
C ALA A 73 28.58 32.09 -4.55
N ARG A 74 27.64 31.88 -5.48
CA ARG A 74 26.25 31.63 -5.10
C ARG A 74 26.11 30.22 -4.53
N LYS A 75 25.26 30.09 -3.52
CA LYS A 75 24.81 28.81 -2.99
C LYS A 75 23.61 28.32 -3.82
N PRO A 76 23.48 27.00 -4.04
CA PRO A 76 22.29 26.43 -4.64
C PRO A 76 21.07 26.79 -3.78
N PHE A 77 19.96 27.10 -4.44
CA PHE A 77 18.71 27.35 -3.72
C PHE A 77 18.26 26.03 -3.06
N PRO A 78 17.68 26.06 -1.85
CA PRO A 78 17.11 24.86 -1.27
C PRO A 78 16.03 24.27 -2.19
N THR A 79 16.22 23.05 -2.65
CA THR A 79 15.28 22.33 -3.54
C THR A 79 14.87 21.02 -2.87
N LEU A 80 13.92 21.11 -1.95
CA LEU A 80 13.28 19.94 -1.34
C LEU A 80 11.99 19.60 -2.09
N ALA A 81 11.71 18.31 -2.26
CA ALA A 81 10.53 17.78 -2.95
C ALA A 81 10.24 18.45 -4.32
N PRO A 82 11.22 18.55 -5.23
CA PRO A 82 11.07 19.31 -6.48
C PRO A 82 9.90 18.81 -7.34
N HIS A 83 9.65 17.50 -7.40
CA HIS A 83 8.51 16.92 -8.13
C HIS A 83 7.16 17.40 -7.58
N VAL A 84 6.99 17.38 -6.25
CA VAL A 84 5.75 17.86 -5.61
C VAL A 84 5.61 19.37 -5.82
N ALA A 85 6.69 20.12 -5.68
CA ALA A 85 6.69 21.56 -5.91
C ALA A 85 6.27 21.92 -7.35
N GLU A 86 6.80 21.21 -8.35
CA GLU A 86 6.41 21.38 -9.75
C GLU A 86 4.93 21.04 -9.96
N GLN A 87 4.47 19.91 -9.42
CA GLN A 87 3.07 19.50 -9.50
C GLN A 87 2.12 20.57 -8.93
N VAL A 88 2.34 21.01 -7.70
CA VAL A 88 1.40 21.93 -7.03
C VAL A 88 1.38 23.33 -7.63
N VAL A 89 2.50 23.76 -8.21
CA VAL A 89 2.60 25.01 -8.97
C VAL A 89 1.85 24.87 -10.30
N ALA A 90 2.00 23.74 -11.00
CA ALA A 90 1.27 23.48 -12.25
C ALA A 90 -0.25 23.42 -12.04
N GLU A 91 -0.71 22.86 -10.92
CA GLU A 91 -2.14 22.81 -10.55
C GLU A 91 -2.75 24.18 -10.24
N ALA A 92 -1.96 25.11 -9.70
CA ALA A 92 -2.43 26.42 -9.28
C ALA A 92 -1.38 27.52 -9.55
N PRO A 93 -1.11 27.86 -10.84
CA PRO A 93 0.01 28.72 -11.23
C PRO A 93 -0.15 30.18 -10.78
N ALA A 94 -1.38 30.61 -10.49
CA ALA A 94 -1.65 31.95 -9.97
C ALA A 94 -1.43 32.09 -8.45
N ALA A 95 -1.35 30.96 -7.72
CA ALA A 95 -1.13 30.99 -6.29
C ALA A 95 0.31 31.43 -5.97
N ARG A 96 0.46 32.40 -5.07
CA ARG A 96 1.79 32.89 -4.64
C ARG A 96 2.42 32.03 -3.55
N SER A 97 1.62 31.20 -2.89
CA SER A 97 2.06 30.35 -1.79
C SER A 97 1.29 29.03 -1.82
N HIS A 98 2.01 27.94 -1.64
CA HIS A 98 1.46 26.58 -1.57
C HIS A 98 1.82 26.00 -0.21
N ARG A 99 0.82 25.74 0.63
CA ARG A 99 1.02 25.10 1.93
C ARG A 99 0.83 23.59 1.78
N LEU A 100 1.93 22.86 1.92
CA LEU A 100 1.96 21.40 1.78
C LEU A 100 1.95 20.71 3.14
N SER A 101 1.56 19.43 3.16
CA SER A 101 1.63 18.57 4.35
C SER A 101 3.02 17.97 4.61
N LEU A 102 3.98 18.26 3.73
CA LEU A 102 5.34 17.71 3.81
C LEU A 102 6.08 18.20 5.07
N ASP A 103 6.69 17.26 5.79
CA ASP A 103 7.64 17.55 6.84
C ASP A 103 9.03 17.76 6.23
N ALA A 104 9.57 18.99 6.35
CA ALA A 104 10.83 19.35 5.72
C ALA A 104 12.03 18.53 6.23
N ARG A 105 12.03 18.12 7.52
CA ARG A 105 13.13 17.34 8.10
C ARG A 105 13.09 15.92 7.58
N LEU A 106 11.90 15.31 7.58
CA LEU A 106 11.69 13.97 7.04
C LEU A 106 11.99 13.94 5.54
N GLN A 107 11.47 14.90 4.76
CA GLN A 107 11.74 15.03 3.34
C GLN A 107 13.25 15.06 3.05
N SER A 108 13.98 15.96 3.72
CA SER A 108 15.43 16.05 3.57
C SER A 108 16.14 14.75 3.97
N ALA A 109 15.66 14.07 5.02
CA ALA A 109 16.25 12.83 5.49
C ALA A 109 16.01 11.66 4.51
N LEU A 110 14.85 11.59 3.85
CA LEU A 110 14.53 10.55 2.87
C LEU A 110 15.19 10.81 1.51
N GLU A 111 15.34 12.07 1.09
CA GLU A 111 16.14 12.40 -0.10
C GLU A 111 17.61 12.01 0.10
N ALA A 112 18.18 12.30 1.27
CA ALA A 112 19.53 11.86 1.62
C ALA A 112 19.65 10.33 1.62
N LEU A 113 18.67 9.63 2.21
CA LEU A 113 18.62 8.16 2.19
C LEU A 113 18.60 7.60 0.76
N ALA A 114 17.77 8.17 -0.12
CA ALA A 114 17.71 7.76 -1.53
C ALA A 114 19.06 7.98 -2.24
N ARG A 115 19.72 9.13 -2.02
CA ARG A 115 21.07 9.38 -2.56
C ARG A 115 22.09 8.37 -2.05
N ASP A 116 22.17 8.17 -0.74
CA ASP A 116 23.14 7.25 -0.12
C ASP A 116 22.96 5.82 -0.64
N ARG A 117 21.70 5.36 -0.73
CA ARG A 117 21.37 4.00 -1.20
C ARG A 117 21.59 3.85 -2.71
N SER A 118 21.52 4.92 -3.49
CA SER A 118 21.79 4.89 -4.93
C SER A 118 23.26 4.66 -5.29
N LEU A 119 24.20 4.94 -4.38
CA LEU A 119 25.65 4.78 -4.62
C LEU A 119 26.05 3.32 -4.87
N GLY A 120 25.29 2.37 -4.30
CA GLY A 120 25.50 0.93 -4.50
C GLY A 120 24.74 0.35 -5.70
N LEU A 121 24.03 1.18 -6.47
CA LEU A 121 23.19 0.75 -7.60
C LEU A 121 23.77 1.26 -8.92
N SER A 122 23.38 0.62 -10.02
CA SER A 122 23.78 1.08 -11.36
C SER A 122 23.37 2.55 -11.60
N PRO A 123 24.12 3.31 -12.42
CA PRO A 123 23.87 4.75 -12.63
C PRO A 123 22.48 5.11 -13.14
N GLN A 124 21.78 4.21 -13.81
CA GLN A 124 20.44 4.46 -14.37
C GLN A 124 19.29 4.05 -13.44
N VAL A 125 19.59 3.40 -12.32
CA VAL A 125 18.59 2.96 -11.35
C VAL A 125 18.17 4.16 -10.51
N SER A 126 16.87 4.35 -10.30
CA SER A 126 16.33 5.38 -9.43
C SER A 126 15.60 4.75 -8.25
N ILE A 127 15.31 5.58 -7.25
CA ILE A 127 14.64 5.22 -6.00
C ILE A 127 13.54 6.26 -5.79
N ALA A 128 12.33 5.78 -5.52
CA ALA A 128 11.22 6.61 -5.08
C ALA A 128 10.76 6.16 -3.68
N ILE A 129 10.41 7.13 -2.84
CA ILE A 129 9.98 6.90 -1.46
C ILE A 129 8.77 7.79 -1.18
N LEU A 130 7.71 7.22 -0.62
CA LEU A 130 6.52 7.95 -0.20
C LEU A 130 6.22 7.61 1.26
N ALA A 131 6.09 8.63 2.11
CA ALA A 131 5.71 8.47 3.51
C ALA A 131 4.39 9.17 3.78
N VAL A 132 3.45 8.46 4.40
CA VAL A 132 2.06 8.90 4.62
C VAL A 132 1.70 8.74 6.08
N ASP A 133 0.98 9.73 6.62
CA ASP A 133 0.29 9.63 7.90
C ASP A 133 -1.03 8.88 7.74
N ASN A 134 -1.18 7.76 8.46
CA ASN A 134 -2.29 6.85 8.30
C ASN A 134 -3.62 7.46 8.78
N GLU A 135 -3.62 8.38 9.73
CA GLU A 135 -4.85 8.95 10.31
C GLU A 135 -5.47 10.02 9.39
N THR A 136 -4.64 10.81 8.75
CA THR A 136 -5.06 11.95 7.92
C THR A 136 -5.02 11.67 6.43
N GLY A 137 -4.22 10.68 5.99
CA GLY A 137 -3.90 10.44 4.58
C GLY A 137 -2.89 11.46 4.02
N GLU A 138 -2.32 12.31 4.87
CA GLU A 138 -1.34 13.32 4.45
C GLU A 138 -0.02 12.68 4.03
N ILE A 139 0.47 13.06 2.85
CA ILE A 139 1.82 12.76 2.41
C ILE A 139 2.76 13.66 3.24
N ARG A 140 3.61 13.01 4.03
CA ARG A 140 4.59 13.68 4.91
C ARG A 140 5.95 13.81 4.25
N ALA A 141 6.27 12.94 3.29
CA ALA A 141 7.43 13.06 2.42
C ALA A 141 7.19 12.34 1.09
N SER A 142 7.71 12.90 -0.01
CA SER A 142 7.63 12.34 -1.36
C SER A 142 8.94 12.56 -2.10
N VAL A 143 9.63 11.47 -2.39
CA VAL A 143 10.87 11.44 -3.17
C VAL A 143 10.53 10.77 -4.50
N GLY A 144 10.41 11.56 -5.58
CA GLY A 144 10.09 11.09 -6.93
C GLY A 144 11.26 10.45 -7.67
N GLY A 145 12.48 10.66 -7.20
CA GLY A 145 13.73 10.13 -7.77
C GLY A 145 14.92 10.50 -6.90
N VAL A 146 16.08 9.89 -7.15
CA VAL A 146 17.32 10.08 -6.37
C VAL A 146 17.81 11.54 -6.40
N ASP A 147 17.83 12.12 -7.59
CA ASP A 147 18.25 13.50 -7.85
C ASP A 147 17.47 14.01 -9.06
N TYR A 148 16.81 15.15 -8.89
CA TYR A 148 15.96 15.77 -9.90
C TYR A 148 16.72 16.15 -11.18
N PHE A 149 18.00 16.52 -11.07
CA PHE A 149 18.80 16.96 -12.21
C PHE A 149 19.65 15.84 -12.83
N ALA A 150 19.59 14.62 -12.28
CA ALA A 150 20.35 13.48 -12.80
C ALA A 150 19.69 12.91 -14.07
N ALA A 151 20.09 13.44 -15.23
CA ALA A 151 19.58 13.00 -16.54
C ALA A 151 19.73 11.49 -16.78
N GLU A 152 20.84 10.89 -16.35
CA GLU A 152 21.11 9.44 -16.50
C GLU A 152 20.10 8.56 -15.74
N ARG A 153 19.47 9.10 -14.69
CA ARG A 153 18.42 8.44 -13.88
C ARG A 153 17.01 8.87 -14.28
N ALA A 154 16.89 9.71 -15.32
CA ALA A 154 15.67 10.45 -15.66
C ALA A 154 15.08 11.19 -14.44
N GLY A 155 15.93 11.90 -13.72
CA GLY A 155 15.63 12.54 -12.43
C GLY A 155 14.41 13.45 -12.41
N SER A 156 14.06 14.09 -13.53
CA SER A 156 12.89 14.96 -13.66
C SER A 156 11.56 14.21 -13.65
N LEU A 157 11.55 12.89 -13.86
CA LEU A 157 10.34 12.09 -13.81
C LEU A 157 9.96 11.78 -12.35
N ASP A 158 8.71 12.05 -11.98
CA ASP A 158 8.16 11.60 -10.70
C ASP A 158 7.79 10.11 -10.77
N LEU A 159 8.69 9.26 -10.27
CA LEU A 159 8.51 7.81 -10.28
C LEU A 159 7.51 7.35 -9.20
N THR A 160 7.04 8.23 -8.31
CA THR A 160 5.94 7.88 -7.40
C THR A 160 4.61 7.74 -8.15
N ARG A 161 4.48 8.41 -9.29
CA ARG A 161 3.29 8.44 -10.16
C ARG A 161 3.42 7.57 -11.41
N ALA A 162 4.59 6.95 -11.62
CA ALA A 162 4.81 6.08 -12.77
C ALA A 162 4.05 4.76 -12.62
N LEU A 163 3.37 4.33 -13.69
CA LEU A 163 2.74 3.00 -13.73
C LEU A 163 3.80 1.91 -13.85
N ARG A 164 3.80 0.99 -12.89
CA ARG A 164 4.80 -0.08 -12.76
C ARG A 164 4.13 -1.39 -12.36
N SER A 165 4.77 -2.51 -12.67
CA SER A 165 4.26 -3.81 -12.22
C SER A 165 4.55 -3.96 -10.72
N PRO A 166 3.54 -4.18 -9.86
CA PRO A 166 3.75 -4.31 -8.41
C PRO A 166 4.36 -5.65 -8.00
N GLY A 167 4.42 -6.62 -8.93
CA GLY A 167 4.79 -8.00 -8.63
C GLY A 167 3.97 -8.56 -7.46
N SER A 168 4.66 -9.19 -6.51
CA SER A 168 4.06 -9.77 -5.30
C SER A 168 3.53 -8.74 -4.27
N ALA A 169 3.69 -7.43 -4.49
CA ALA A 169 3.22 -6.42 -3.55
C ALA A 169 1.68 -6.32 -3.49
N LEU A 170 0.95 -6.94 -4.42
CA LEU A 170 -0.52 -7.02 -4.38
C LEU A 170 -1.08 -8.20 -3.58
N LYS A 171 -0.25 -9.19 -3.22
CA LYS A 171 -0.72 -10.39 -2.52
C LYS A 171 -1.49 -10.10 -1.24
N PRO A 172 -1.08 -9.15 -0.37
CA PRO A 172 -1.83 -8.83 0.84
C PRO A 172 -3.31 -8.55 0.59
N PHE A 173 -3.67 -7.95 -0.54
CA PHE A 173 -5.06 -7.64 -0.88
C PHE A 173 -5.84 -8.86 -1.38
N ILE A 174 -5.17 -9.82 -2.02
CA ILE A 174 -5.79 -11.11 -2.38
C ILE A 174 -6.17 -11.85 -1.09
N TYR A 175 -5.24 -11.90 -0.13
CA TYR A 175 -5.46 -12.53 1.16
C TYR A 175 -6.52 -11.77 1.98
N ALA A 176 -6.46 -10.44 2.01
CA ALA A 176 -7.45 -9.61 2.70
C ALA A 176 -8.87 -9.93 2.18
N LEU A 177 -9.06 -9.92 0.86
CA LEU A 177 -10.37 -10.21 0.26
C LEU A 177 -10.79 -11.68 0.44
N ALA A 178 -9.84 -12.62 0.42
CA ALA A 178 -10.15 -14.02 0.73
C ALA A 178 -10.61 -14.19 2.18
N PHE A 179 -10.01 -13.48 3.13
CA PHE A 179 -10.42 -13.49 4.53
C PHE A 179 -11.78 -12.82 4.72
N ASP A 180 -11.97 -11.66 4.09
CA ASP A 180 -13.20 -10.87 4.13
C ASP A 180 -14.42 -11.63 3.59
N ASN A 181 -14.22 -12.44 2.54
CA ASN A 181 -15.29 -13.23 1.92
C ASN A 181 -15.44 -14.64 2.54
N GLY A 182 -14.74 -14.92 3.65
CA GLY A 182 -14.79 -16.23 4.33
C GLY A 182 -14.27 -17.40 3.47
N ILE A 183 -13.46 -17.11 2.45
CA ILE A 183 -12.81 -18.11 1.59
C ILE A 183 -11.67 -18.78 2.35
N ALA A 184 -10.95 -18.01 3.16
CA ALA A 184 -9.82 -18.48 3.95
C ALA A 184 -9.74 -17.75 5.29
N HIS A 185 -8.87 -18.24 6.15
CA HIS A 185 -8.42 -17.66 7.41
C HIS A 185 -6.88 -17.71 7.43
N PRO A 186 -6.17 -16.89 8.22
CA PRO A 186 -4.71 -16.99 8.34
C PRO A 186 -4.17 -18.40 8.61
N GLU A 187 -4.92 -19.23 9.35
CA GLU A 187 -4.57 -20.62 9.65
C GLU A 187 -5.21 -21.67 8.70
N THR A 188 -5.83 -21.24 7.60
CA THR A 188 -6.26 -22.16 6.53
C THR A 188 -5.03 -22.78 5.88
N MET A 189 -5.03 -24.10 5.74
CA MET A 189 -3.97 -24.84 5.08
C MET A 189 -4.13 -24.80 3.57
N LEU A 190 -3.07 -24.39 2.89
CA LEU A 190 -2.94 -24.24 1.44
C LEU A 190 -1.85 -25.18 0.90
N GLU A 191 -1.98 -25.57 -0.35
CA GLU A 191 -1.02 -26.45 -1.04
C GLU A 191 -0.05 -25.63 -1.90
N ASP A 192 1.21 -25.59 -1.50
CA ASP A 192 2.30 -25.07 -2.32
C ASP A 192 3.00 -26.23 -3.03
N ARG A 193 2.45 -26.64 -4.17
CA ARG A 193 2.97 -27.70 -5.06
C ARG A 193 2.75 -27.31 -6.52
N PRO A 194 3.40 -27.98 -7.50
CA PRO A 194 3.12 -27.73 -8.91
C PRO A 194 1.62 -27.79 -9.21
N ALA A 195 1.08 -26.70 -9.75
CA ALA A 195 -0.33 -26.54 -10.06
C ALA A 195 -0.48 -25.91 -11.44
N ARG A 196 -1.55 -26.27 -12.15
CA ARG A 196 -1.86 -25.77 -13.49
C ARG A 196 -3.28 -25.19 -13.49
N TYR A 197 -3.40 -23.98 -14.02
CA TYR A 197 -4.66 -23.26 -14.17
C TYR A 197 -4.90 -22.98 -15.66
N GLY A 198 -5.47 -23.97 -16.36
CA GLY A 198 -5.55 -23.95 -17.82
C GLY A 198 -4.16 -23.98 -18.46
N LEU A 199 -3.80 -22.91 -19.19
CA LEU A 199 -2.47 -22.74 -19.78
C LEU A 199 -1.46 -22.09 -18.84
N TYR A 200 -1.91 -21.56 -17.70
CA TYR A 200 -1.07 -20.84 -16.77
C TYR A 200 -0.47 -21.78 -15.71
N VAL A 201 0.84 -21.74 -15.55
CA VAL A 201 1.59 -22.53 -14.56
C VAL A 201 2.40 -21.54 -13.72
N PRO A 202 1.93 -21.16 -12.52
CA PRO A 202 2.68 -20.30 -11.63
C PRO A 202 3.84 -21.07 -10.98
N GLU A 203 5.01 -20.45 -10.94
CA GLU A 203 6.19 -20.96 -10.23
C GLU A 203 6.54 -20.03 -9.08
N ASN A 204 7.08 -20.57 -7.99
CA ASN A 204 7.60 -19.75 -6.89
C ASN A 204 8.88 -19.04 -7.30
N PHE A 205 9.17 -17.92 -6.64
CA PHE A 205 10.34 -17.11 -6.96
C PHE A 205 11.67 -17.85 -6.77
N ASP A 206 11.74 -18.75 -5.79
CA ASP A 206 12.91 -19.61 -5.52
C ASP A 206 12.85 -20.96 -6.26
N MET A 207 11.82 -21.19 -7.09
CA MET A 207 11.55 -22.46 -7.80
C MET A 207 11.42 -23.69 -6.89
N THR A 208 11.21 -23.50 -5.59
CA THR A 208 10.96 -24.58 -4.63
C THR A 208 9.50 -24.60 -4.19
N PHE A 209 9.08 -25.74 -3.66
CA PHE A 209 7.73 -25.95 -3.14
C PHE A 209 7.80 -26.31 -1.66
N GLN A 210 6.93 -25.69 -0.86
CA GLN A 210 6.88 -25.83 0.60
C GLN A 210 5.86 -26.89 1.06
N GLY A 211 5.07 -27.46 0.15
CA GLY A 211 4.03 -28.43 0.49
C GLY A 211 2.87 -27.76 1.22
N MET A 212 2.39 -28.39 2.30
CA MET A 212 1.27 -27.86 3.08
C MET A 212 1.72 -26.73 4.01
N VAL A 213 1.16 -25.53 3.80
CA VAL A 213 1.48 -24.34 4.59
C VAL A 213 0.22 -23.58 4.98
N SER A 214 0.21 -22.86 6.10
CA SER A 214 -0.91 -21.98 6.42
C SER A 214 -0.92 -20.74 5.51
N ALA A 215 -2.08 -20.13 5.30
CA ALA A 215 -2.22 -18.89 4.54
C ALA A 215 -1.30 -17.78 5.10
N ARG A 216 -1.18 -17.69 6.42
CA ARG A 216 -0.24 -16.82 7.13
C ARG A 216 1.19 -17.05 6.67
N LYS A 217 1.65 -18.31 6.72
CA LYS A 217 3.03 -18.66 6.34
C LYS A 217 3.26 -18.44 4.85
N ALA A 218 2.29 -18.78 4.00
CA ALA A 218 2.35 -18.57 2.56
C ALA A 218 2.49 -17.08 2.20
N LEU A 219 1.77 -16.18 2.87
CA LEU A 219 1.90 -14.74 2.67
C LEU A 219 3.24 -14.20 3.18
N GLN A 220 3.71 -14.65 4.35
CA GLN A 220 5.01 -14.26 4.93
C GLN A 220 6.19 -14.68 4.04
N LEU A 221 6.12 -15.89 3.48
CA LEU A 221 7.10 -16.39 2.51
C LEU A 221 6.85 -15.86 1.08
N SER A 222 5.73 -15.17 0.86
CA SER A 222 5.34 -14.63 -0.43
C SER A 222 5.26 -15.68 -1.54
N LEU A 223 4.70 -16.86 -1.25
CA LEU A 223 4.55 -17.97 -2.21
C LEU A 223 3.56 -17.62 -3.32
N ASN A 224 3.87 -18.00 -4.56
CA ASN A 224 3.08 -17.67 -5.74
C ASN A 224 1.87 -18.59 -5.89
N VAL A 225 2.05 -19.91 -5.71
CA VAL A 225 0.98 -20.89 -5.93
C VAL A 225 -0.22 -20.66 -5.00
N PRO A 226 -0.05 -20.55 -3.67
CA PRO A 226 -1.19 -20.32 -2.77
C PRO A 226 -1.91 -18.98 -3.03
N ALA A 227 -1.17 -17.95 -3.42
CA ALA A 227 -1.77 -16.66 -3.77
C ALA A 227 -2.63 -16.74 -5.04
N VAL A 228 -2.18 -17.50 -6.04
CA VAL A 228 -2.96 -17.75 -7.26
C VAL A 228 -4.19 -18.62 -6.97
N GLU A 229 -4.06 -19.60 -6.08
CA GLU A 229 -5.18 -20.46 -5.65
C GLU A 229 -6.29 -19.62 -4.99
N LEU A 230 -5.93 -18.74 -4.05
CA LEU A 230 -6.87 -17.80 -3.42
C LEU A 230 -7.50 -16.82 -4.43
N LEU A 231 -6.70 -16.29 -5.36
CA LEU A 231 -7.23 -15.40 -6.40
C LEU A 231 -8.19 -16.13 -7.35
N SER A 232 -7.95 -17.40 -7.63
CA SER A 232 -8.85 -18.22 -8.44
C SER A 232 -10.18 -18.45 -7.73
N ALA A 233 -10.17 -18.71 -6.43
CA ALA A 233 -11.38 -18.84 -5.62
C ALA A 233 -12.15 -17.52 -5.49
N LEU A 234 -11.44 -16.38 -5.39
CA LEU A 234 -12.04 -15.05 -5.33
C LEU A 234 -12.61 -14.58 -6.68
N GLY A 235 -11.94 -14.92 -7.78
CA GLY A 235 -12.22 -14.41 -9.12
C GLY A 235 -11.43 -13.13 -9.43
N PRO A 236 -10.56 -13.13 -10.47
CA PRO A 236 -9.74 -11.97 -10.85
C PRO A 236 -10.53 -10.69 -11.13
N GLN A 237 -11.71 -10.80 -11.75
CA GLN A 237 -12.57 -9.66 -12.04
C GLN A 237 -13.08 -8.99 -10.75
N ARG A 238 -13.53 -9.80 -9.76
CA ARG A 238 -14.01 -9.28 -8.48
C ARG A 238 -12.87 -8.58 -7.72
N PHE A 239 -11.68 -9.18 -7.72
CA PHE A 239 -10.49 -8.57 -7.15
C PHE A 239 -10.21 -7.18 -7.76
N LEU A 240 -10.19 -7.09 -9.10
CA LEU A 240 -9.91 -5.84 -9.80
C LEU A 240 -10.99 -4.78 -9.55
N SER A 241 -12.27 -5.16 -9.57
CA SER A 241 -13.38 -4.26 -9.22
C SER A 241 -13.22 -3.70 -7.81
N ARG A 242 -12.92 -4.53 -6.81
CA ARG A 242 -12.72 -4.08 -5.43
C ARG A 242 -11.57 -3.08 -5.28
N LEU A 243 -10.45 -3.27 -5.99
CA LEU A 243 -9.35 -2.29 -5.97
C LEU A 243 -9.77 -0.94 -6.57
N ARG A 244 -10.56 -0.96 -7.65
CA ARG A 244 -11.09 0.27 -8.28
C ARG A 244 -12.11 0.98 -7.41
N ASP A 245 -13.01 0.22 -6.78
CA ASP A 245 -14.02 0.74 -5.85
C ASP A 245 -13.37 1.37 -4.61
N ALA A 246 -12.20 0.86 -4.20
CA ALA A 246 -11.35 1.46 -3.18
C ALA A 246 -10.65 2.77 -3.64
N GLY A 247 -10.94 3.26 -4.85
CA GLY A 247 -10.49 4.54 -5.37
C GLY A 247 -9.09 4.52 -5.96
N VAL A 248 -8.59 3.35 -6.36
CA VAL A 248 -7.20 3.14 -6.78
C VAL A 248 -7.11 2.90 -8.29
N ALA A 249 -6.19 3.59 -8.96
CA ALA A 249 -6.02 3.47 -10.40
C ALA A 249 -5.11 2.30 -10.77
N VAL A 250 -5.64 1.34 -11.53
CA VAL A 250 -4.90 0.18 -12.04
C VAL A 250 -5.03 0.08 -13.56
N ALA A 251 -3.89 -0.10 -14.23
CA ALA A 251 -3.80 -0.18 -15.68
C ALA A 251 -3.67 -1.65 -16.12
N MET A 252 -4.54 -2.09 -17.02
CA MET A 252 -4.41 -3.39 -17.68
C MET A 252 -3.61 -3.25 -18.99
N PRO A 253 -2.91 -4.31 -19.43
CA PRO A 253 -2.26 -4.31 -20.74
C PRO A 253 -3.28 -4.01 -21.86
N ARG A 254 -2.92 -3.13 -22.80
CA ARG A 254 -3.81 -2.67 -23.89
C ARG A 254 -4.29 -3.79 -24.81
N GLU A 255 -3.52 -4.87 -24.92
CA GLU A 255 -3.80 -6.03 -25.78
C GLU A 255 -4.49 -7.19 -25.03
N GLY A 256 -4.86 -6.99 -23.76
CA GLY A 256 -5.39 -8.06 -22.90
C GLY A 256 -6.91 -8.20 -22.93
N GLY A 257 -7.39 -9.44 -22.99
CA GLY A 257 -8.78 -9.82 -22.72
C GLY A 257 -9.17 -9.65 -21.24
N ALA A 258 -10.19 -10.39 -20.79
CA ALA A 258 -10.65 -10.34 -19.39
C ALA A 258 -9.50 -10.57 -18.38
N PRO A 259 -9.53 -9.95 -17.18
CA PRO A 259 -8.46 -10.10 -16.19
C PRO A 259 -8.23 -11.57 -15.83
N GLY A 260 -6.98 -12.03 -15.99
CA GLY A 260 -6.55 -13.38 -15.64
C GLY A 260 -5.85 -13.47 -14.28
N LEU A 261 -5.47 -14.67 -13.87
CA LEU A 261 -4.77 -14.93 -12.59
C LEU A 261 -3.41 -14.23 -12.47
N ALA A 262 -2.78 -13.88 -13.60
CA ALA A 262 -1.50 -13.19 -13.63
C ALA A 262 -1.52 -11.84 -12.91
N ILE A 263 -2.69 -11.18 -12.76
CA ILE A 263 -2.79 -9.92 -12.02
C ILE A 263 -2.34 -10.06 -10.56
N GLY A 264 -2.52 -11.25 -9.96
CA GLY A 264 -2.11 -11.50 -8.58
C GLY A 264 -0.59 -11.51 -8.38
N LEU A 265 0.17 -11.69 -9.47
CA LEU A 265 1.63 -11.69 -9.48
C LEU A 265 2.21 -10.48 -10.23
N GLY A 266 1.42 -9.43 -10.46
CA GLY A 266 1.88 -8.19 -11.09
C GLY A 266 1.58 -8.06 -12.58
N GLY A 267 0.65 -8.84 -13.14
CA GLY A 267 0.15 -8.69 -14.52
C GLY A 267 -0.71 -7.43 -14.77
N LEU A 268 -0.51 -6.37 -13.99
CA LEU A 268 -1.14 -5.06 -14.12
C LEU A 268 -0.15 -3.95 -13.75
N GLY A 269 -0.45 -2.71 -14.11
CA GLY A 269 0.30 -1.51 -13.70
C GLY A 269 -0.39 -0.75 -12.56
N ILE A 270 0.37 -0.31 -11.56
CA ILE A 270 -0.08 0.55 -10.47
C ILE A 270 1.01 1.57 -10.13
N THR A 271 0.64 2.73 -9.59
CA THR A 271 1.60 3.74 -9.12
C THR A 271 2.07 3.45 -7.70
N LEU A 272 3.21 4.01 -7.27
CA LEU A 272 3.64 3.92 -5.88
C LEU A 272 2.65 4.62 -4.95
N GLN A 273 2.08 5.75 -5.38
CA GLN A 273 1.05 6.46 -4.61
C GLN A 273 -0.18 5.57 -4.37
N ASP A 274 -0.72 4.97 -5.43
CA ASP A 274 -1.87 4.08 -5.38
C ASP A 274 -1.62 2.82 -4.55
N LEU A 275 -0.45 2.20 -4.73
CA LEU A 275 -0.07 1.03 -3.93
C LEU A 275 0.06 1.40 -2.45
N THR A 276 0.77 2.48 -2.13
CA THR A 276 0.94 2.96 -0.75
C THR A 276 -0.41 3.30 -0.11
N ARG A 277 -1.33 3.91 -0.88
CA ARG A 277 -2.69 4.21 -0.45
C ARG A 277 -3.47 2.96 -0.03
N LEU A 278 -3.34 1.85 -0.77
CA LEU A 278 -3.97 0.58 -0.37
C LEU A 278 -3.42 0.06 0.97
N TYR A 279 -2.12 0.20 1.23
CA TYR A 279 -1.52 -0.20 2.50
C TYR A 279 -1.93 0.71 3.66
N VAL A 280 -2.10 2.02 3.42
CA VAL A 280 -2.77 2.92 4.39
C VAL A 280 -4.15 2.37 4.74
N GLY A 281 -4.89 1.86 3.75
CA GLY A 281 -6.16 1.16 3.96
C GLY A 281 -6.06 0.01 4.95
N LEU A 282 -5.08 -0.88 4.80
CA LEU A 282 -4.85 -1.98 5.76
C LEU A 282 -4.53 -1.47 7.16
N ALA A 283 -3.70 -0.43 7.27
CA ALA A 283 -3.36 0.18 8.55
C ALA A 283 -4.57 0.84 9.24
N ARG A 284 -5.56 1.27 8.46
CA ARG A 284 -6.83 1.88 8.89
C ARG A 284 -7.99 0.88 9.01
N GLY A 285 -7.71 -0.41 9.11
CA GLY A 285 -8.78 -1.42 9.26
C GLY A 285 -9.65 -1.61 8.01
N GLY A 286 -9.13 -1.29 6.83
CA GLY A 286 -9.78 -1.50 5.54
C GLY A 286 -10.29 -0.23 4.84
N ASP A 287 -10.29 0.92 5.52
CA ASP A 287 -10.75 2.20 4.94
C ASP A 287 -9.63 2.91 4.16
N VAL A 288 -9.78 3.02 2.84
CA VAL A 288 -8.73 3.50 1.91
C VAL A 288 -8.83 5.02 1.71
N ALA A 289 -8.28 5.77 2.67
CA ALA A 289 -8.25 7.24 2.62
C ALA A 289 -7.52 7.75 1.36
N PRO A 290 -7.99 8.84 0.73
CA PRO A 290 -7.27 9.51 -0.34
C PRO A 290 -5.98 10.15 0.18
N LEU A 291 -4.92 10.10 -0.63
CA LEU A 291 -3.66 10.75 -0.28
C LEU A 291 -3.77 12.26 -0.50
N LYS A 292 -3.25 13.03 0.47
CA LYS A 292 -3.32 14.49 0.46
C LYS A 292 -1.92 15.08 0.38
N VAL A 293 -1.73 16.06 -0.49
CA VAL A 293 -0.45 16.77 -0.64
C VAL A 293 -0.52 18.13 0.05
N ARG A 294 -1.71 18.73 0.11
CA ARG A 294 -1.94 20.00 0.79
C ARG A 294 -2.70 19.73 2.08
N ALA A 295 -2.33 20.46 3.13
CA ALA A 295 -3.00 20.38 4.43
C ALA A 295 -4.50 20.78 4.34
N GLU A 296 -4.85 21.56 3.33
CA GLU A 296 -6.22 22.06 3.11
C GLU A 296 -7.04 21.14 2.18
N ASP A 297 -6.45 20.05 1.65
CA ASP A 297 -7.19 19.08 0.85
C ASP A 297 -8.30 18.45 1.72
N GLY A 298 -9.54 18.66 1.32
CA GLY A 298 -10.73 18.24 2.07
C GLY A 298 -10.79 16.74 2.37
N GLY A 299 -11.67 16.35 3.31
CA GLY A 299 -11.95 14.95 3.61
C GLY A 299 -12.82 14.31 2.53
N ALA A 300 -12.22 13.90 1.41
CA ALA A 300 -12.92 13.02 0.47
C ALA A 300 -13.26 11.69 1.16
N PRO A 301 -14.39 11.04 0.81
CA PRO A 301 -14.80 9.79 1.43
C PRO A 301 -13.71 8.73 1.32
N SER A 302 -13.50 7.98 2.40
CA SER A 302 -12.63 6.80 2.40
C SER A 302 -13.46 5.59 1.99
N PRO A 303 -13.37 5.08 0.76
CA PRO A 303 -14.02 3.84 0.39
C PRO A 303 -13.45 2.68 1.19
N ARG A 304 -14.29 1.69 1.50
CA ARG A 304 -13.89 0.49 2.22
C ARG A 304 -13.46 -0.60 1.26
N LEU A 305 -12.26 -1.16 1.48
CA LEU A 305 -11.73 -2.27 0.72
C LEU A 305 -12.13 -3.63 1.31
N VAL A 306 -12.03 -3.77 2.63
CA VAL A 306 -12.34 -4.98 3.42
C VAL A 306 -12.80 -4.58 4.82
N GLU A 307 -13.39 -5.50 5.57
CA GLU A 307 -13.76 -5.29 6.97
C GLU A 307 -12.53 -5.30 7.92
N PRO A 308 -12.64 -4.67 9.12
CA PRO A 308 -11.52 -4.54 10.06
C PRO A 308 -10.86 -5.86 10.46
N VAL A 309 -11.63 -6.95 10.57
CA VAL A 309 -11.11 -8.29 10.90
C VAL A 309 -10.13 -8.77 9.83
N ALA A 310 -10.50 -8.65 8.55
CA ALA A 310 -9.65 -9.08 7.44
C ALA A 310 -8.40 -8.21 7.29
N ALA A 311 -8.54 -6.89 7.47
CA ALA A 311 -7.40 -5.96 7.49
C ALA A 311 -6.42 -6.30 8.64
N TRP A 312 -6.94 -6.55 9.83
CA TRP A 312 -6.13 -6.94 10.99
C TRP A 312 -5.41 -8.27 10.78
N TYR A 313 -6.08 -9.29 10.24
CA TYR A 313 -5.44 -10.57 9.91
C TYR A 313 -4.25 -10.42 8.97
N VAL A 314 -4.35 -9.56 7.96
CA VAL A 314 -3.25 -9.28 7.04
C VAL A 314 -2.14 -8.50 7.74
N ALA A 315 -2.47 -7.46 8.52
CA ALA A 315 -1.49 -6.69 9.27
C ALA A 315 -0.68 -7.57 10.24
N ASP A 316 -1.37 -8.40 11.03
CA ASP A 316 -0.77 -9.36 11.95
C ASP A 316 0.08 -10.41 11.23
N THR A 317 -0.39 -10.90 10.08
CA THR A 317 0.39 -11.82 9.23
C THR A 317 1.69 -11.19 8.75
N LEU A 318 1.61 -9.96 8.22
CA LEU A 318 2.77 -9.23 7.67
C LEU A 318 3.73 -8.75 8.76
N LEU A 319 3.28 -8.54 9.99
CA LEU A 319 4.14 -8.22 11.13
C LEU A 319 5.11 -9.38 11.44
N GLY A 320 4.66 -10.62 11.22
CA GLY A 320 5.49 -11.82 11.33
C GLY A 320 6.34 -12.14 10.08
N ALA A 321 6.33 -11.28 9.05
CA ALA A 321 7.16 -11.49 7.87
C ALA A 321 8.66 -11.41 8.24
N PRO A 322 9.50 -12.31 7.70
CA PRO A 322 10.91 -12.35 8.06
C PRO A 322 11.62 -11.08 7.54
N PRO A 323 12.25 -10.28 8.42
CA PRO A 323 12.83 -8.99 8.06
C PRO A 323 13.98 -9.14 7.04
N PRO A 324 14.42 -8.04 6.40
CA PRO A 324 15.69 -8.05 5.68
C PRO A 324 16.86 -8.29 6.65
N LEU A 325 18.03 -8.63 6.09
CA LEU A 325 19.24 -8.89 6.89
C LEU A 325 19.53 -7.70 7.83
N ASN A 326 19.85 -7.99 9.09
CA ASN A 326 20.16 -7.00 10.14
C ASN A 326 19.01 -6.11 10.62
N ALA A 327 17.77 -6.32 10.14
CA ALA A 327 16.60 -5.63 10.67
C ALA A 327 15.90 -6.43 11.78
N VAL A 328 15.33 -5.71 12.74
CA VAL A 328 14.61 -6.30 13.87
C VAL A 328 13.22 -6.78 13.41
N PRO A 329 12.85 -8.05 13.68
CA PRO A 329 11.53 -8.59 13.31
C PRO A 329 10.39 -7.92 14.11
N GLY A 330 9.17 -7.99 13.59
CA GLY A 330 7.96 -7.59 14.33
C GLY A 330 7.84 -6.09 14.62
N ARG A 331 8.59 -5.23 13.92
CA ARG A 331 8.56 -3.77 14.12
C ARG A 331 7.55 -3.05 13.23
N ILE A 332 7.38 -3.53 11.99
CA ILE A 332 6.44 -3.01 11.00
C ILE A 332 5.79 -4.19 10.28
N ALA A 333 4.53 -4.05 9.89
CA ALA A 333 3.92 -4.94 8.92
C ALA A 333 4.41 -4.54 7.53
N PHE A 334 5.02 -5.45 6.77
CA PHE A 334 5.56 -5.08 5.46
C PHE A 334 5.47 -6.20 4.43
N LYS A 335 5.49 -5.80 3.16
CA LYS A 335 5.50 -6.70 2.02
C LYS A 335 6.47 -6.22 0.95
N THR A 336 7.22 -7.15 0.39
CA THR A 336 8.08 -6.92 -0.77
C THR A 336 7.38 -7.29 -2.08
N GLY A 337 7.79 -6.65 -3.16
CA GLY A 337 7.39 -7.01 -4.52
C GLY A 337 8.60 -7.04 -5.43
N THR A 338 8.65 -8.00 -6.34
CA THR A 338 9.61 -8.04 -7.44
C THR A 338 8.80 -8.30 -8.70
N SER A 339 8.92 -7.45 -9.72
CA SER A 339 8.24 -7.66 -10.99
C SER A 339 8.99 -8.67 -11.87
N TYR A 340 8.30 -9.21 -12.87
CA TYR A 340 8.90 -10.14 -13.82
C TYR A 340 10.08 -9.50 -14.57
N GLY A 341 11.16 -10.24 -14.73
CA GLY A 341 12.37 -9.77 -15.40
C GLY A 341 13.18 -8.74 -14.60
N TYR A 342 13.00 -8.66 -13.28
CA TYR A 342 13.76 -7.78 -12.38
C TYR A 342 13.74 -6.30 -12.79
N ARG A 343 12.57 -5.80 -13.20
CA ARG A 343 12.39 -4.39 -13.62
C ARG A 343 12.07 -3.47 -12.45
N ASP A 344 11.31 -3.99 -11.48
CA ASP A 344 10.82 -3.26 -10.33
C ASP A 344 11.07 -4.04 -9.03
N ALA A 345 11.62 -3.34 -8.06
CA ALA A 345 11.73 -3.78 -6.68
C ALA A 345 10.91 -2.86 -5.77
N TRP A 346 9.97 -3.46 -5.05
CA TRP A 346 9.06 -2.77 -4.14
C TRP A 346 9.26 -3.24 -2.71
N ALA A 347 9.05 -2.32 -1.79
CA ALA A 347 8.75 -2.63 -0.40
C ALA A 347 7.75 -1.62 0.13
N VAL A 348 6.63 -2.09 0.67
CA VAL A 348 5.63 -1.24 1.32
C VAL A 348 5.41 -1.78 2.72
N GLY A 349 5.44 -0.90 3.71
CA GLY A 349 5.23 -1.28 5.10
C GLY A 349 4.54 -0.20 5.90
N PHE A 350 3.94 -0.60 7.01
CA PHE A 350 3.14 0.25 7.86
C PHE A 350 3.27 -0.15 9.33
N ASP A 351 3.22 0.86 10.19
CA ASP A 351 2.83 0.71 11.58
C ASP A 351 1.42 1.30 11.76
N ARG A 352 1.01 1.62 12.99
CA ARG A 352 -0.29 2.26 13.23
C ARG A 352 -0.40 3.68 12.70
N LYS A 353 0.68 4.46 12.76
CA LYS A 353 0.66 5.90 12.46
C LYS A 353 1.10 6.21 11.04
N HIS A 354 1.96 5.39 10.46
CA HIS A 354 2.62 5.69 9.21
C HIS A 354 2.61 4.50 8.27
N THR A 355 2.56 4.82 6.97
CA THR A 355 2.81 3.88 5.88
C THR A 355 3.90 4.46 4.99
N ILE A 356 4.90 3.65 4.65
CA ILE A 356 5.96 4.02 3.74
C ILE A 356 5.96 3.04 2.56
N GLY A 357 5.97 3.58 1.35
CA GLY A 357 6.20 2.83 0.13
C GLY A 357 7.55 3.18 -0.48
N VAL A 358 8.29 2.17 -0.94
CA VAL A 358 9.57 2.30 -1.63
C VAL A 358 9.50 1.56 -2.96
N TRP A 359 9.97 2.23 -4.01
CA TRP A 359 10.21 1.63 -5.32
C TRP A 359 11.66 1.86 -5.74
N VAL A 360 12.26 0.85 -6.37
CA VAL A 360 13.59 0.91 -6.97
C VAL A 360 13.51 0.28 -8.35
N GLY A 361 14.09 0.93 -9.36
CA GLY A 361 14.08 0.44 -10.74
C GLY A 361 14.57 1.48 -11.74
N ARG A 362 14.50 1.17 -13.02
CA ARG A 362 14.88 2.13 -14.09
C ARG A 362 13.66 2.87 -14.62
N ALA A 363 13.82 4.16 -14.88
CA ALA A 363 12.76 4.99 -15.43
C ALA A 363 12.24 4.48 -16.79
N ASP A 364 13.12 3.94 -17.63
CA ASP A 364 12.81 3.34 -18.93
C ASP A 364 12.20 1.93 -18.86
N ASN A 365 11.94 1.42 -17.66
CA ASN A 365 11.44 0.06 -17.41
C ASN A 365 12.43 -1.04 -17.84
N GLY A 366 13.72 -0.73 -18.03
CA GLY A 366 14.75 -1.72 -18.35
C GLY A 366 14.94 -2.75 -17.22
N ALA A 367 15.31 -3.98 -17.59
CA ALA A 367 15.64 -5.03 -16.63
C ALA A 367 16.94 -4.72 -15.89
N VAL A 368 16.97 -5.00 -14.58
CA VAL A 368 18.15 -4.85 -13.73
C VAL A 368 18.40 -6.18 -13.02
N PRO A 369 19.28 -7.04 -13.54
CA PRO A 369 19.58 -8.33 -12.91
C PRO A 369 19.95 -8.17 -11.42
N GLY A 370 19.36 -8.99 -10.57
CA GLY A 370 19.58 -8.93 -9.11
C GLY A 370 18.74 -7.88 -8.37
N LEU A 371 17.91 -7.10 -9.06
CA LEU A 371 16.99 -6.14 -8.46
C LEU A 371 15.79 -6.85 -7.81
N VAL A 372 16.00 -7.34 -6.58
CA VAL A 372 15.00 -8.07 -5.80
C VAL A 372 14.49 -7.19 -4.67
N GLY A 373 13.16 -7.05 -4.53
CA GLY A 373 12.53 -6.18 -3.53
C GLY A 373 13.04 -6.38 -2.10
N ARG A 374 13.28 -7.63 -1.70
CA ARG A 374 13.80 -7.97 -0.36
C ARG A 374 15.24 -7.52 -0.12
N VAL A 375 16.06 -7.45 -1.17
CA VAL A 375 17.49 -7.12 -1.09
C VAL A 375 17.70 -5.62 -1.18
N VAL A 376 16.93 -4.94 -2.03
CA VAL A 376 17.16 -3.52 -2.35
C VAL A 376 16.13 -2.57 -1.75
N ALA A 377 14.83 -2.85 -1.89
CA ALA A 377 13.77 -1.93 -1.45
C ALA A 377 13.46 -2.09 0.05
N ALA A 378 13.48 -3.30 0.58
CA ALA A 378 13.17 -3.54 2.00
C ALA A 378 14.17 -2.87 2.95
N PRO A 379 15.50 -2.91 2.75
CA PRO A 379 16.41 -2.16 3.63
C PRO A 379 16.13 -0.67 3.64
N ILE A 380 15.86 -0.07 2.48
CA ILE A 380 15.50 1.36 2.35
C ILE A 380 14.22 1.65 3.14
N LEU A 381 13.22 0.78 3.06
CA LEU A 381 11.97 0.90 3.82
C LEU A 381 12.23 0.94 5.33
N PHE A 382 13.05 0.00 5.85
CA PHE A 382 13.36 -0.07 7.28
C PHE A 382 14.17 1.14 7.76
N ASP A 383 15.13 1.62 6.96
CA ASP A 383 15.87 2.85 7.25
C ASP A 383 14.96 4.09 7.25
N ALA A 384 13.99 4.15 6.34
CA ALA A 384 13.02 5.23 6.28
C ALA A 384 12.15 5.27 7.54
N PHE A 385 11.68 4.11 8.02
CA PHE A 385 10.98 4.01 9.30
C PHE A 385 11.86 4.38 10.49
N ALA A 386 13.14 4.01 10.49
CA ALA A 386 14.07 4.40 11.55
C ALA A 386 14.26 5.93 11.62
N ARG A 387 14.22 6.63 10.48
CA ARG A 387 14.30 8.10 10.39
C ARG A 387 13.00 8.80 10.78
N LEU A 388 11.85 8.21 10.46
CA LEU A 388 10.54 8.74 10.82
C LEU A 388 10.22 8.55 12.30
N GLY A 389 10.66 7.43 12.86
CA GLY A 389 10.22 6.95 14.17
C GLY A 389 9.08 5.94 14.03
N LEU A 390 9.10 4.93 14.90
CA LEU A 390 8.15 3.82 14.90
C LEU A 390 7.12 3.98 16.02
N ASP A 391 5.86 3.65 15.74
CA ASP A 391 4.87 3.39 16.77
C ASP A 391 4.97 1.93 17.26
N PRO A 392 5.44 1.66 18.49
CA PRO A 392 5.66 0.30 18.96
C PRO A 392 4.36 -0.44 19.32
N ARG A 393 3.20 0.22 19.30
CA ARG A 393 1.95 -0.36 19.80
C ARG A 393 1.37 -1.39 18.79
N PRO A 394 0.96 -2.59 19.22
CA PRO A 394 0.46 -3.66 18.33
C PRO A 394 -0.90 -3.33 17.74
N PHE A 395 -1.18 -3.62 16.45
CA PHE A 395 -2.48 -3.31 15.82
C PHE A 395 -3.69 -3.72 16.67
N PRO A 396 -4.74 -2.88 16.77
CA PRO A 396 -5.85 -3.18 17.67
C PRO A 396 -6.62 -4.37 17.11
N GLN A 397 -6.71 -5.44 17.90
CA GLN A 397 -7.46 -6.63 17.52
C GLN A 397 -8.96 -6.31 17.55
N PRO A 398 -9.70 -6.50 16.43
CA PRO A 398 -11.15 -6.37 16.41
C PRO A 398 -11.81 -7.44 17.29
N PRO A 399 -12.95 -7.15 17.95
CA PRO A 399 -13.60 -8.07 18.90
C PRO A 399 -14.07 -9.38 18.27
N ASP A 400 -14.49 -9.35 17.00
CA ASP A 400 -15.03 -10.52 16.29
C ASP A 400 -13.94 -11.37 15.60
N SER A 401 -12.66 -11.10 15.86
CA SER A 401 -11.59 -11.87 15.25
C SER A 401 -11.43 -13.24 15.90
N ILE A 402 -11.36 -14.28 15.07
CA ILE A 402 -11.02 -15.64 15.49
C ILE A 402 -9.50 -15.72 15.61
N VAL A 403 -9.01 -16.01 16.81
CA VAL A 403 -7.59 -16.33 17.06
C VAL A 403 -7.51 -17.81 17.45
N ALA A 404 -7.20 -18.65 16.48
CA ALA A 404 -7.21 -20.09 16.62
C ALA A 404 -6.12 -20.73 15.76
N THR A 405 -5.66 -21.92 16.14
CA THR A 405 -4.85 -22.77 15.26
C THR A 405 -5.73 -23.46 14.22
N SER A 406 -5.13 -23.98 13.14
CA SER A 406 -5.89 -24.68 12.08
C SER A 406 -6.82 -25.77 12.61
N ALA A 407 -6.39 -26.54 13.63
CA ALA A 407 -7.19 -27.60 14.25
C ALA A 407 -8.48 -27.09 14.93
N HIS A 408 -8.48 -25.84 15.39
CA HIS A 408 -9.60 -25.21 16.09
C HIS A 408 -10.45 -24.31 15.18
N LEU A 409 -10.07 -24.18 13.90
CA LEU A 409 -10.92 -23.50 12.93
C LEU A 409 -12.19 -24.30 12.64
N PRO A 410 -13.30 -23.63 12.28
CA PRO A 410 -14.45 -24.29 11.66
C PRO A 410 -13.99 -25.17 10.49
N PRO A 411 -14.52 -26.39 10.32
CA PRO A 411 -14.08 -27.31 9.26
C PRO A 411 -13.93 -26.70 7.87
N PRO A 412 -14.85 -25.82 7.39
CA PRO A 412 -14.72 -25.19 6.07
C PRO A 412 -13.52 -24.24 5.91
N LEU A 413 -12.91 -23.78 7.01
CA LEU A 413 -11.77 -22.87 7.01
C LEU A 413 -10.44 -23.58 7.28
N ARG A 414 -10.45 -24.89 7.57
CA ARG A 414 -9.20 -25.65 7.81
C ARG A 414 -8.39 -25.85 6.55
N HIS A 415 -9.07 -26.07 5.42
CA HIS A 415 -8.48 -26.28 4.11
C HIS A 415 -9.22 -25.42 3.08
N LEU A 416 -8.51 -24.91 2.09
CA LEU A 416 -9.17 -24.23 0.98
C LEU A 416 -10.03 -25.24 0.21
N ARG A 417 -11.29 -24.87 -0.03
CA ARG A 417 -12.25 -25.71 -0.75
C ARG A 417 -11.68 -26.09 -2.12
N GLN A 418 -11.38 -27.36 -2.30
CA GLN A 418 -11.24 -27.96 -3.61
C GLN A 418 -12.42 -28.92 -3.72
N ASP A 419 -13.25 -28.78 -4.76
CA ASP A 419 -14.32 -29.73 -5.09
C ASP A 419 -13.77 -31.09 -5.57
N VAL A 420 -12.69 -31.57 -4.94
CA VAL A 420 -12.02 -32.84 -5.22
C VAL A 420 -11.88 -33.59 -3.91
N PRO A 421 -12.55 -34.75 -3.75
CA PRO A 421 -12.40 -35.61 -2.59
C PRO A 421 -10.94 -36.03 -2.39
N LYS A 422 -10.30 -35.59 -1.30
CA LYS A 422 -8.89 -35.91 -0.99
C LYS A 422 -8.70 -37.23 -0.21
N THR A 423 -9.76 -38.00 -0.01
CA THR A 423 -9.70 -39.30 0.68
C THR A 423 -10.59 -40.34 0.01
N VAL A 424 -10.17 -41.62 0.06
CA VAL A 424 -10.91 -42.77 -0.50
C VAL A 424 -12.31 -42.92 0.13
N ALA A 425 -12.49 -42.51 1.40
CA ALA A 425 -13.79 -42.48 2.07
C ALA A 425 -14.75 -41.42 1.50
N ALA A 426 -14.23 -40.34 0.91
CA ALA A 426 -15.03 -39.31 0.26
C ALA A 426 -15.40 -39.68 -1.19
N MET A 427 -14.83 -40.75 -1.76
CA MET A 427 -15.26 -41.31 -3.06
C MET A 427 -16.51 -42.19 -2.95
N THR A 428 -16.82 -42.72 -1.77
CA THR A 428 -17.97 -43.63 -1.54
C THR A 428 -19.20 -42.91 -0.98
N THR A 429 -19.05 -41.66 -0.54
CA THR A 429 -20.16 -40.85 -0.01
C THR A 429 -20.72 -39.96 -1.12
N PRO A 430 -22.01 -40.06 -1.48
CA PRO A 430 -22.60 -39.20 -2.51
C PRO A 430 -22.39 -37.72 -2.15
N SER A 431 -21.97 -36.91 -3.11
CA SER A 431 -21.65 -35.49 -2.87
C SER A 431 -22.84 -34.75 -2.27
N LEU A 432 -22.57 -33.91 -1.28
CA LEU A 432 -23.56 -33.04 -0.66
C LEU A 432 -24.17 -32.15 -1.74
N ARG A 433 -25.50 -32.16 -1.88
CA ARG A 433 -26.25 -31.28 -2.78
C ARG A 433 -27.50 -30.77 -2.12
N LEU A 434 -27.79 -29.49 -2.31
CA LEU A 434 -29.02 -28.89 -1.82
C LEU A 434 -30.14 -29.24 -2.81
N ALA A 435 -30.93 -30.26 -2.46
CA ALA A 435 -31.96 -30.83 -3.32
C ALA A 435 -33.17 -29.91 -3.47
N PHE A 436 -33.47 -29.10 -2.44
CA PHE A 436 -34.50 -28.08 -2.50
C PHE A 436 -34.24 -26.97 -1.46
N PRO A 437 -34.42 -25.69 -1.80
CA PRO A 437 -34.76 -25.17 -3.14
C PRO A 437 -33.57 -25.19 -4.12
N PRO A 438 -33.79 -25.28 -5.44
CA PRO A 438 -32.71 -25.22 -6.44
C PRO A 438 -32.16 -23.78 -6.62
N GLU A 439 -30.97 -23.67 -7.21
CA GLU A 439 -30.35 -22.38 -7.55
C GLU A 439 -31.29 -21.51 -8.39
N GLY A 440 -31.46 -20.25 -8.00
CA GLY A 440 -32.29 -19.27 -8.68
C GLY A 440 -33.80 -19.46 -8.47
N ALA A 441 -34.23 -20.37 -7.59
CA ALA A 441 -35.65 -20.59 -7.34
C ALA A 441 -36.37 -19.32 -6.89
N ARG A 442 -37.59 -19.12 -7.42
CA ARG A 442 -38.52 -18.08 -6.98
C ARG A 442 -39.63 -18.76 -6.19
N ILE A 443 -39.73 -18.45 -4.90
CA ILE A 443 -40.61 -19.13 -3.96
C ILE A 443 -41.71 -18.17 -3.54
N ASP A 444 -42.95 -18.53 -3.82
CA ASP A 444 -44.13 -17.78 -3.39
C ASP A 444 -44.49 -18.16 -1.95
N LEU A 445 -44.39 -17.19 -1.05
CA LEU A 445 -44.64 -17.41 0.38
C LEU A 445 -46.14 -17.59 0.70
N ALA A 446 -47.05 -17.14 -0.16
CA ALA A 446 -48.50 -17.31 0.04
C ALA A 446 -48.97 -18.74 -0.25
N ALA A 447 -48.25 -19.44 -1.15
CA ALA A 447 -48.57 -20.81 -1.54
C ALA A 447 -47.98 -21.88 -0.58
N SER A 448 -47.03 -21.51 0.29
CA SER A 448 -46.30 -22.43 1.18
C SER A 448 -46.61 -22.18 2.67
N ALA A 449 -47.86 -21.82 2.99
CA ALA A 449 -48.27 -21.53 4.36
C ALA A 449 -48.92 -22.76 5.03
N ALA A 450 -48.40 -23.14 6.20
CA ALA A 450 -49.08 -24.02 7.15
C ALA A 450 -49.54 -23.16 8.35
N ASP A 451 -50.80 -23.30 8.76
CA ASP A 451 -51.40 -22.51 9.87
C ASP A 451 -51.21 -20.99 9.77
N GLY A 452 -51.19 -20.45 8.54
CA GLY A 452 -51.08 -19.00 8.28
C GLY A 452 -49.68 -18.40 8.43
N ARG A 453 -48.64 -19.23 8.62
CA ARG A 453 -47.23 -18.80 8.62
C ARG A 453 -46.50 -19.35 7.39
N PRO A 454 -45.68 -18.55 6.69
CA PRO A 454 -44.92 -19.04 5.56
C PRO A 454 -43.85 -20.03 6.04
N GLU A 455 -43.80 -21.22 5.44
CA GLU A 455 -42.80 -22.23 5.74
C GLU A 455 -42.02 -22.60 4.47
N LEU A 456 -40.70 -22.67 4.59
CA LEU A 456 -39.82 -23.13 3.52
C LEU A 456 -39.19 -24.46 3.93
N ASN A 457 -39.52 -25.50 3.16
CA ASN A 457 -38.84 -26.78 3.27
C ASN A 457 -37.45 -26.69 2.65
N LEU A 458 -36.47 -27.28 3.33
CA LEU A 458 -35.08 -27.39 2.90
C LEU A 458 -34.73 -28.87 2.85
N LYS A 459 -34.14 -29.32 1.74
CA LYS A 459 -33.79 -30.72 1.55
C LYS A 459 -32.38 -30.87 1.03
N VAL A 460 -31.65 -31.84 1.57
CA VAL A 460 -30.29 -32.16 1.17
C VAL A 460 -30.17 -33.61 0.70
N ALA A 461 -29.49 -33.80 -0.43
CA ALA A 461 -29.09 -35.09 -0.95
C ALA A 461 -27.58 -35.29 -0.72
N GLY A 462 -27.14 -36.53 -0.48
CA GLY A 462 -25.72 -36.81 -0.23
C GLY A 462 -25.17 -36.23 1.07
N GLY A 463 -23.85 -36.17 1.19
CA GLY A 463 -23.09 -35.76 2.38
C GLY A 463 -23.27 -36.66 3.59
N ALA A 464 -22.48 -36.38 4.63
CA ALA A 464 -22.53 -37.10 5.90
C ALA A 464 -23.13 -36.23 7.02
N PRO A 465 -24.12 -36.71 7.80
CA PRO A 465 -24.65 -35.95 8.93
C PRO A 465 -23.60 -35.74 10.04
N PRO A 466 -23.76 -34.74 10.92
CA PRO A 466 -24.89 -33.82 11.02
C PRO A 466 -24.84 -32.67 10.00
N TYR A 467 -26.01 -32.22 9.57
CA TYR A 467 -26.22 -31.09 8.68
C TYR A 467 -26.48 -29.81 9.48
N THR A 468 -25.78 -28.74 9.12
CA THR A 468 -25.97 -27.39 9.65
C THR A 468 -26.53 -26.52 8.53
N TRP A 469 -27.73 -25.97 8.75
CA TRP A 469 -28.41 -25.11 7.79
C TRP A 469 -28.14 -23.64 8.11
N LEU A 470 -27.78 -22.87 7.08
CA LEU A 470 -27.45 -21.46 7.17
C LEU A 470 -28.31 -20.67 6.19
N VAL A 471 -28.79 -19.50 6.60
CA VAL A 471 -29.40 -18.50 5.72
C VAL A 471 -28.63 -17.19 5.90
N ASP A 472 -28.12 -16.64 4.79
CA ASP A 472 -27.29 -15.42 4.77
C ASP A 472 -26.11 -15.46 5.76
N GLY A 473 -25.53 -16.65 5.93
CA GLY A 473 -24.39 -16.89 6.81
C GLY A 473 -24.74 -17.14 8.29
N ALA A 474 -26.01 -17.01 8.69
CA ALA A 474 -26.48 -17.28 10.05
C ALA A 474 -27.12 -18.68 10.18
N PRO A 475 -26.80 -19.47 11.23
CA PRO A 475 -27.40 -20.78 11.44
C PRO A 475 -28.87 -20.66 11.82
N ILE A 476 -29.74 -21.40 11.13
CA ILE A 476 -31.19 -21.36 11.37
C ILE A 476 -31.67 -22.47 12.32
N LEU A 477 -30.86 -23.53 12.51
CA LEU A 477 -31.16 -24.70 13.34
C LEU A 477 -29.87 -25.23 13.97
N SER A 478 -30.00 -25.96 15.09
CA SER A 478 -28.90 -26.75 15.63
C SER A 478 -28.52 -27.89 14.66
N PRO A 479 -27.24 -28.34 14.65
CA PRO A 479 -26.79 -29.42 13.77
C PRO A 479 -27.68 -30.67 13.89
N THR A 480 -28.25 -31.13 12.78
CA THR A 480 -29.26 -32.19 12.77
C THR A 480 -28.80 -33.37 11.91
N ARG A 481 -29.15 -34.60 12.29
CA ARG A 481 -28.93 -35.76 11.42
C ARG A 481 -29.98 -35.90 10.32
N ARG A 482 -31.06 -35.11 10.37
CA ARG A 482 -32.14 -35.14 9.38
C ARG A 482 -31.72 -34.44 8.09
N ARG A 483 -32.06 -35.04 6.94
CA ARG A 483 -31.81 -34.50 5.60
C ARG A 483 -32.82 -33.43 5.17
N GLU A 484 -33.79 -33.13 6.03
CA GLU A 484 -34.83 -32.16 5.79
C GLU A 484 -34.94 -31.22 6.99
N ALA A 485 -35.24 -29.96 6.71
CA ALA A 485 -35.47 -28.91 7.68
C ALA A 485 -36.62 -28.03 7.21
N VAL A 486 -37.33 -27.43 8.17
CA VAL A 486 -38.36 -26.43 7.91
C VAL A 486 -37.90 -25.12 8.51
N TRP A 487 -38.00 -24.04 7.74
CA TRP A 487 -37.60 -22.70 8.16
C TRP A 487 -38.69 -21.68 7.86
N GLN A 488 -38.92 -20.74 8.78
CA GLN A 488 -39.89 -19.67 8.62
C GLN A 488 -39.18 -18.38 8.20
N PRO A 489 -39.30 -17.95 6.93
CA PRO A 489 -38.63 -16.75 6.46
C PRO A 489 -39.24 -15.47 7.08
N PRO A 490 -38.42 -14.46 7.41
CA PRO A 490 -38.90 -13.22 8.02
C PRO A 490 -39.62 -12.28 7.04
N GLY A 491 -39.51 -12.50 5.73
CA GLY A 491 -40.14 -11.68 4.70
C GLY A 491 -39.70 -12.02 3.27
N LYS A 492 -40.20 -11.25 2.30
CA LYS A 492 -39.84 -11.34 0.88
C LYS A 492 -38.43 -10.77 0.65
N GLY A 493 -37.68 -11.30 -0.31
CA GLY A 493 -36.32 -10.83 -0.59
C GLY A 493 -35.42 -11.86 -1.28
N PHE A 494 -34.17 -11.49 -1.51
CA PHE A 494 -33.13 -12.43 -1.93
C PHE A 494 -32.40 -12.94 -0.71
N LEU A 495 -32.11 -14.22 -0.69
CA LEU A 495 -31.33 -14.84 0.38
C LEU A 495 -30.49 -15.98 -0.17
N ARG A 496 -29.40 -16.28 0.54
CA ARG A 496 -28.51 -17.40 0.25
C ARG A 496 -28.71 -18.49 1.28
N ILE A 497 -29.20 -19.66 0.85
CA ILE A 497 -29.33 -20.84 1.69
C ILE A 497 -28.07 -21.68 1.53
N SER A 498 -27.48 -22.12 2.63
CA SER A 498 -26.36 -23.05 2.60
C SER A 498 -26.57 -24.22 3.55
N VAL A 499 -26.07 -25.39 3.19
CA VAL A 499 -26.02 -26.56 4.06
C VAL A 499 -24.58 -27.01 4.19
N ILE A 500 -24.14 -27.30 5.40
CA ILE A 500 -22.82 -27.86 5.71
C ILE A 500 -23.03 -29.24 6.34
N ASP A 501 -22.30 -30.25 5.90
CA ASP A 501 -22.36 -31.59 6.46
C ASP A 501 -21.29 -31.81 7.55
N GLY A 502 -21.33 -32.97 8.21
CA GLY A 502 -20.45 -33.34 9.31
C GLY A 502 -18.98 -33.53 8.91
N THR A 503 -18.69 -33.61 7.60
CA THR A 503 -17.32 -33.62 7.06
C THR A 503 -16.83 -32.23 6.67
N GLY A 504 -17.71 -31.22 6.73
CA GLY A 504 -17.40 -29.85 6.33
C GLY A 504 -17.64 -29.57 4.84
N ALA A 505 -18.18 -30.52 4.08
CA ALA A 505 -18.67 -30.24 2.73
C ALA A 505 -19.84 -29.26 2.84
N SER A 506 -19.94 -28.31 1.90
CA SER A 506 -21.03 -27.34 1.93
C SER A 506 -21.55 -27.02 0.55
N GLU A 507 -22.87 -26.93 0.41
CA GLU A 507 -23.54 -26.47 -0.80
C GLU A 507 -24.29 -25.17 -0.48
N SER A 508 -24.33 -24.23 -1.42
CA SER A 508 -25.10 -23.00 -1.32
C SER A 508 -26.00 -22.82 -2.54
N VAL A 509 -27.17 -22.24 -2.33
CA VAL A 509 -28.03 -21.73 -3.40
C VAL A 509 -28.49 -20.30 -3.14
N SER A 510 -28.69 -19.53 -4.20
CA SER A 510 -29.34 -18.21 -4.15
C SER A 510 -30.81 -18.35 -4.54
N VAL A 511 -31.72 -17.84 -3.71
CA VAL A 511 -33.17 -17.90 -3.99
C VAL A 511 -33.84 -16.55 -3.76
N ARG A 512 -35.01 -16.37 -4.38
CA ARG A 512 -35.86 -15.19 -4.22
C ARG A 512 -37.20 -15.58 -3.62
N LEU A 513 -37.53 -15.03 -2.45
CA LEU A 513 -38.84 -15.12 -1.83
C LEU A 513 -39.72 -13.97 -2.33
N GLN A 514 -40.93 -14.26 -2.79
CA GLN A 514 -41.86 -13.26 -3.36
C GLN A 514 -43.30 -13.45 -2.91
#